data_AF-A0A2E5JX00-F1
#
_entry.id   AF-A0A2E5JX00-F1
#
_cell.length_a   1.000
_cell.length_b   1.000
_cell.length_c   1.000
_cell.angle_alpha   90.00
_cell.angle_beta   90.00
_cell.angle_gamma   90.00
#
_symmetry.space_group_name_H-M   'P 1'
#
loop_
_entity.id
_entity.type
_entity.pdbx_description
1 polymer ?
#
loop_
_entity_poly.entity_id
_entity_poly.type
_entity_poly.pdbx_seq_one_letter_code
_entity_poly.pdbx_strand_id
1 'polypeptide(L)' 'MEESICDSFEKRDDGIWVATKPYDVPGPTGMPIRVGPGMEFRLGLQHMGLDIANWLEENGCG' A
#
# COMPACT_ATOMS: atom_id res chain seq x y z
N MET A 1 0.81 -16.71 12.27
CA MET A 1 -0.30 -15.97 11.66
C MET A 1 0.33 -15.16 10.55
N GLU A 2 0.14 -15.55 9.30
CA GLU A 2 0.59 -14.72 8.17
C GLU A 2 -0.34 -13.51 8.13
N GLU A 3 0.14 -12.35 8.57
CA GLU A 3 -0.58 -11.09 8.39
C GLU A 3 -0.65 -10.81 6.89
N SER A 4 -1.86 -10.86 6.33
CA SER A 4 -2.08 -10.54 4.93
C SER A 4 -1.75 -9.06 4.69
N ILE A 5 -1.21 -8.74 3.50
CA ILE A 5 -0.93 -7.35 3.06
C ILE A 5 -2.08 -6.41 3.44
N CYS A 6 -3.31 -6.83 3.15
CA CYS A 6 -4.53 -6.04 3.37
C CYS A 6 -4.81 -5.72 4.84
N ASP A 7 -4.25 -6.44 5.81
CA ASP A 7 -4.40 -6.13 7.24
C ASP A 7 -3.55 -4.92 7.66
N SER A 8 -2.51 -4.61 6.86
CA SER A 8 -1.63 -3.45 7.09
C SER A 8 -2.13 -2.16 6.46
N PHE A 9 -3.24 -2.22 5.70
CA PHE A 9 -3.81 -1.07 5.01
C PHE A 9 -5.33 -1.01 5.16
N GLU A 10 -5.87 0.18 5.28
CA GLU A 10 -7.31 0.44 5.31
C GLU A 10 -7.70 1.24 4.08
N LYS A 11 -8.71 0.78 3.34
CA LYS A 11 -9.33 1.55 2.25
C LYS A 11 -10.45 2.40 2.83
N ARG A 12 -10.34 3.71 2.71
CA ARG A 12 -11.38 4.68 3.09
C ARG A 12 -12.44 4.81 2.00
N ASP A 13 -13.63 5.32 2.37
CA ASP A 13 -14.77 5.52 1.45
C ASP A 13 -14.47 6.45 0.26
N ASP A 14 -13.45 7.30 0.38
CA ASP A 14 -12.97 8.20 -0.68
C ASP A 14 -11.97 7.54 -1.63
N GLY A 15 -11.72 6.23 -1.47
CA GLY A 15 -10.79 5.45 -2.28
C GLY A 15 -9.32 5.64 -1.91
N ILE A 16 -9.04 6.30 -0.77
CA ILE A 16 -7.69 6.44 -0.24
C ILE A 16 -7.31 5.21 0.57
N TRP A 17 -6.16 4.64 0.26
CA TRP A 17 -5.52 3.59 1.04
C TRP A 17 -4.63 4.20 2.12
N VAL A 18 -4.80 3.79 3.37
CA VAL A 18 -4.03 4.28 4.50
C VAL A 18 -3.31 3.14 5.18
N ALA A 19 -2.00 3.22 5.30
CA ALA A 19 -1.24 2.24 6.05
C ALA A 19 -1.60 2.34 7.54
N THR A 20 -2.04 1.23 8.14
CA THR A 20 -2.36 1.13 9.57
C THR A 20 -1.17 0.57 10.36
N LYS A 21 -0.29 -0.18 9.68
CA LYS A 21 0.92 -0.79 10.22
C LYS A 21 2.10 -0.54 9.29
N PRO A 22 3.34 -0.58 9.80
CA PRO A 22 4.51 -0.56 8.93
C PRO A 22 4.54 -1.79 8.03
N TYR A 23 4.75 -1.57 6.73
CA TYR A 23 4.84 -2.63 5.73
C TYR A 23 5.95 -2.31 4.72
N ASP A 24 6.62 -3.34 4.19
CA ASP A 24 7.65 -3.19 3.15
C ASP A 24 7.06 -3.65 1.81
N VAL A 25 6.68 -2.68 0.97
CA VAL A 25 6.12 -2.94 -0.37
C VAL A 25 7.26 -3.23 -1.34
N PRO A 26 7.16 -4.22 -2.23
CA PRO A 26 8.18 -4.45 -3.26
C PRO A 26 8.31 -3.23 -4.17
N GLY A 27 9.47 -2.57 -4.16
CA GLY A 27 9.72 -1.42 -5.02
C GLY A 27 10.20 -1.82 -6.43
N PRO A 28 9.96 -0.98 -7.44
CA PRO A 28 10.26 -1.29 -8.85
C PRO A 28 11.77 -1.38 -9.16
N THR A 29 12.61 -0.80 -8.29
CA THR A 29 14.08 -0.79 -8.42
C THR A 29 14.76 -1.93 -7.66
N GLY A 30 13.98 -2.88 -7.13
CA GLY A 30 14.49 -4.00 -6.31
C GLY A 30 14.78 -3.62 -4.85
N MET A 31 14.64 -2.35 -4.47
CA MET A 31 14.63 -1.93 -3.07
C MET A 31 13.18 -1.85 -2.56
N PRO A 32 12.85 -2.41 -1.39
CA PRO A 32 11.53 -2.28 -0.81
C PRO A 32 11.23 -0.82 -0.42
N ILE A 33 9.98 -0.43 -0.62
CA ILE A 33 9.44 0.86 -0.19
C ILE A 33 8.85 0.64 1.20
N ARG A 34 9.49 1.21 2.21
CA ARG A 34 9.01 1.13 3.58
C ARG A 34 7.89 2.14 3.79
N VAL A 35 6.67 1.65 3.99
CA VAL A 35 5.51 2.48 4.32
C VAL A 35 5.27 2.43 5.83
N GLY A 36 5.06 3.59 6.40
CA GLY A 36 4.76 3.77 7.83
C GLY A 36 3.27 3.97 8.08
N PRO A 37 2.81 3.74 9.32
CA PRO A 37 1.42 3.98 9.69
C PRO A 37 1.04 5.47 9.49
N GLY A 38 -0.16 5.70 8.97
CA GLY A 38 -0.70 7.02 8.65
C GLY A 38 -0.32 7.54 7.26
N MET A 39 0.49 6.82 6.48
CA MET A 39 0.75 7.19 5.09
C MET A 39 -0.46 6.90 4.21
N GLU A 40 -0.78 7.85 3.34
CA GLU A 40 -1.94 7.81 2.45
C GLU A 40 -1.52 7.61 1.00
N PHE A 41 -2.17 6.69 0.30
CA PHE A 41 -1.92 6.33 -1.09
C PHE A 41 -3.23 6.42 -1.88
N ARG A 42 -3.19 7.08 -3.03
CA ARG A 42 -4.35 7.24 -3.89
C ARG A 42 -4.11 6.54 -5.21
N LEU A 43 -5.16 5.95 -5.76
CA LEU A 43 -5.13 5.33 -7.07
C LEU A 43 -4.65 6.33 -8.14
N GLY A 44 -3.71 5.89 -8.98
CA GLY A 44 -3.08 6.70 -10.02
C GLY A 44 -1.90 7.56 -9.54
N LEU A 45 -1.63 7.62 -8.23
CA LEU A 45 -0.49 8.38 -7.69
C LEU A 45 0.68 7.46 -7.35
N GLN A 46 1.82 7.78 -7.94
CA GLN A 46 3.05 7.05 -7.69
C GLN A 46 3.71 7.51 -6.39
N HIS A 47 4.09 6.55 -5.57
CA HIS A 47 4.97 6.72 -4.42
C HIS A 47 6.28 5.95 -4.69
N MET A 48 7.40 6.68 -4.75
CA MET A 48 8.72 6.11 -5.11
C MET A 48 8.70 5.26 -6.40
N GLY A 49 7.88 5.66 -7.39
CA GLY A 49 7.77 4.99 -8.68
C GLY A 49 6.79 3.81 -8.72
N LEU A 50 6.09 3.50 -7.63
CA LEU A 50 5.03 2.50 -7.58
C LEU A 50 3.69 3.15 -7.23
N ASP A 51 2.63 2.82 -7.97
CA ASP A 51 1.27 3.10 -7.51
C ASP A 51 0.88 2.05 -6.47
N ILE A 52 1.07 2.40 -5.20
CA ILE A 52 0.82 1.50 -4.07
C ILE A 52 -0.66 1.17 -3.95
N ALA A 53 -1.55 2.12 -4.26
CA ALA A 53 -3.00 1.87 -4.24
C ALA A 53 -3.41 0.86 -5.30
N ASN A 54 -2.93 1.02 -6.54
CA ASN A 54 -3.19 0.05 -7.61
C ASN A 54 -2.59 -1.33 -7.28
N TRP A 55 -1.37 -1.36 -6.73
CA TRP A 55 -0.72 -2.60 -6.31
C TRP A 55 -1.53 -3.35 -5.24
N LEU A 56 -2.13 -2.65 -4.28
CA LEU A 56 -3.00 -3.27 -3.27
C LEU A 56 -4.25 -3.90 -3.89
N GLU A 57 -4.89 -3.24 -4.86
CA GLU A 57 -6.04 -3.79 -5.59
C GLU A 57 -5.64 -5.05 -6.38
N GLU A 58 -4.49 -5.03 -7.08
CA GLU A 58 -3.97 -6.18 -7.84
C GLU A 58 -3.60 -7.38 -6.96
N ASN A 59 -3.28 -7.13 -5.68
CA ASN A 59 -2.99 -8.17 -4.68
C ASN A 59 -4.24 -8.62 -3.91
N GLY A 60 -5.44 -8.18 -4.32
CA GLY A 60 -6.72 -8.69 -3.78
C GLY A 60 -7.17 -8.02 -2.49
N CYS A 61 -6.71 -6.81 -2.20
CA CYS A 61 -7.19 -6.03 -1.05
C CYS A 61 -8.45 -5.18 -1.36
N GLY A 62 -8.88 -5.13 -2.63
CA GLY A 62 -9.97 -4.28 -3.11
C GLY A 62 -11.39 -4.78 -2.83
#